data_AF-A0A5D8QA02-F1
#
_entry.id   AF-A0A5D8QA02-F1
#
_cell.length_a   1.000
_cell.length_b   1.000
_cell.length_c   1.000
_cell.angle_alpha   90.00
_cell.angle_beta   90.00
_cell.angle_gamma   90.00
#
_symmetry.space_group_name_H-M   'P 1'
#
loop_
_entity.id
_entity.type
_entity.pdbx_description
1 polymer ?
#
loop_
_entity_poly.entity_id
_entity_poly.type
_entity_poly.pdbx_seq_one_letter_code
_entity_poly.pdbx_strand_id
1 'polypeptide(L)'
;MGTNRLIYLPYLIGERTPHIDPDARGVFFGLSAIHEKRDLIRAIMEGVAFSLLDALNLIKTTSVGIDEMFLCGGGGTSPLWRKIICDIFDCPVKTIISKEGSAIGVALLSAVVSGIYKSVQEAAAIAIKTDTVCYPKIKNTKEHMMKYYKIYRNLYPTLKEVFKKLSKISGATHTF
;
A
#
# COMPACT_ATOMS: atom_id res chain seq x y z
N MET A 1 -0.76 14.40 9.28
CA MET A 1 -0.01 13.35 8.56
C MET A 1 1.18 13.05 9.43
N GLY A 2 1.40 11.78 9.80
CA GLY A 2 2.35 11.43 10.85
C GLY A 2 1.61 11.33 12.18
N THR A 3 1.50 10.10 12.67
CA THR A 3 0.55 9.76 13.73
C THR A 3 1.15 9.96 15.12
N ASN A 4 1.50 11.19 15.50
CA ASN A 4 2.04 11.48 16.86
C ASN A 4 3.22 10.57 17.29
N ARG A 5 4.11 10.21 16.34
CA ARG A 5 5.24 9.27 16.53
C ARG A 5 4.86 7.78 16.60
N LEU A 6 3.61 7.42 16.28
CA LEU A 6 3.15 6.04 16.13
C LEU A 6 3.42 5.53 14.70
N ILE A 7 4.01 4.34 14.61
CA ILE A 7 4.31 3.62 13.37
C ILE A 7 3.69 2.23 13.46
N TYR A 8 3.12 1.74 12.36
CA TYR A 8 2.57 0.39 12.26
C TYR A 8 3.31 -0.43 11.21
N LEU A 9 3.77 -1.64 11.58
CA LEU A 9 4.21 -2.67 10.63
C LEU A 9 3.01 -3.58 10.31
N PRO A 10 2.62 -3.75 9.03
CA PRO A 10 1.38 -4.43 8.66
C PRO A 10 1.50 -5.95 8.42
N TYR A 11 2.51 -6.62 8.99
CA TYR A 11 2.85 -8.01 8.68
C TYR A 11 1.99 -9.04 9.43
N LEU A 12 0.66 -8.89 9.42
CA LEU A 12 -0.26 -9.67 10.28
C LEU A 12 -0.13 -11.20 10.09
N ILE A 13 0.19 -11.66 8.89
CA ILE A 13 0.25 -13.09 8.52
C ILE A 13 1.62 -13.40 7.89
N GLY A 14 2.69 -12.80 8.43
CA GLY A 14 3.98 -12.74 7.73
C GLY A 14 4.00 -11.68 6.64
N GLU A 15 5.12 -11.60 5.93
CA GLU A 15 5.29 -10.69 4.80
C GLU A 15 5.97 -11.40 3.63
N ARG A 16 5.46 -11.18 2.42
CA ARG A 16 6.09 -11.66 1.18
C ARG A 16 7.03 -10.61 0.63
N THR A 17 6.59 -9.37 0.53
CA THR A 17 7.38 -8.29 -0.09
C THR A 17 7.38 -7.09 0.85
N PRO A 18 8.55 -6.53 1.22
CA PRO A 18 9.87 -6.77 0.61
C PRO A 18 10.69 -7.90 1.26
N HIS A 19 10.23 -8.48 2.37
CA HIS A 19 11.12 -9.24 3.27
C HIS A 19 11.18 -10.76 3.06
N ILE A 20 10.14 -11.36 2.47
CA ILE A 20 9.96 -12.82 2.36
C ILE A 20 10.19 -13.51 3.73
N ASP A 21 9.38 -13.13 4.70
CA ASP A 21 9.49 -13.55 6.08
C ASP A 21 8.13 -14.04 6.62
N PRO A 22 7.90 -15.36 6.74
CA PRO A 22 6.66 -15.91 7.27
C PRO A 22 6.50 -15.69 8.78
N ASP A 23 7.59 -15.37 9.50
CA ASP A 23 7.59 -15.17 10.94
C ASP A 23 7.29 -13.71 11.33
N ALA A 24 7.41 -12.77 10.39
CA ALA A 24 7.10 -11.36 10.62
C ALA A 24 5.67 -11.18 11.17
N ARG A 25 5.49 -10.28 12.14
CA ARG A 25 4.19 -9.98 12.75
C ARG A 25 3.90 -8.48 12.76
N GLY A 26 2.62 -8.15 12.89
CA GLY A 26 2.17 -6.76 13.01
C GLY A 26 2.72 -6.11 14.29
N VAL A 27 3.13 -4.84 14.21
CA VAL A 27 3.75 -4.12 15.33
C VAL A 27 3.25 -2.69 15.36
N PHE A 28 2.78 -2.23 16.53
CA PHE A 28 2.67 -0.81 16.83
C PHE A 28 3.94 -0.36 17.57
N PHE A 29 4.64 0.62 17.00
CA PHE A 29 5.87 1.17 17.57
C PHE A 29 5.67 2.65 17.91
N GLY A 30 6.03 3.05 19.13
CA GLY A 30 5.85 4.43 19.63
C GLY A 30 4.52 4.70 20.34
N LEU A 31 3.80 3.66 20.74
CA LEU A 31 2.53 3.78 21.47
C LEU A 31 2.73 4.45 22.84
N SER A 32 1.80 5.30 23.25
CA SER A 32 1.85 6.08 24.49
C SER A 32 0.46 6.57 24.88
N ALA A 33 0.30 7.07 26.11
CA ALA A 33 -0.99 7.46 26.68
C ALA A 33 -1.73 8.60 25.94
N ILE A 34 -1.05 9.33 25.03
CA ILE A 34 -1.68 10.37 24.21
C ILE A 34 -2.43 9.83 23.00
N HIS A 35 -2.25 8.54 22.66
CA HIS A 35 -2.83 7.95 21.47
C HIS A 35 -4.25 7.45 21.72
N GLU A 36 -5.15 7.82 20.82
CA GLU A 36 -6.52 7.35 20.81
C GLU A 36 -6.75 6.36 19.66
N LYS A 37 -7.95 5.76 19.60
CA LYS A 37 -8.36 4.86 18.51
C LYS A 37 -8.11 5.44 17.12
N ARG A 38 -8.32 6.74 16.93
CA ARG A 38 -8.08 7.43 15.65
C ARG A 38 -6.61 7.38 15.23
N ASP A 39 -5.69 7.46 16.19
CA ASP A 39 -4.25 7.41 15.93
C ASP A 39 -3.85 5.99 15.51
N LEU A 40 -4.37 4.96 16.17
CA LEU A 40 -4.09 3.58 15.79
C LEU A 40 -4.59 3.28 14.36
N ILE A 41 -5.82 3.69 14.03
CA ILE A 41 -6.38 3.53 12.67
C ILE A 41 -5.52 4.27 11.65
N ARG A 42 -5.12 5.50 11.96
CA ARG A 42 -4.30 6.31 11.08
C ARG A 42 -2.91 5.71 10.87
N ALA A 43 -2.28 5.20 11.92
CA ALA A 43 -0.99 4.52 11.83
C ALA A 43 -1.08 3.25 10.98
N ILE A 44 -2.18 2.48 11.06
CA ILE A 44 -2.42 1.34 10.17
C ILE A 44 -2.45 1.78 8.71
N MET A 45 -3.23 2.83 8.38
CA MET A 45 -3.35 3.34 7.01
C MET A 45 -2.00 3.82 6.46
N GLU A 46 -1.21 4.54 7.27
CA GLU A 46 0.13 5.03 6.92
C GLU A 46 1.13 3.86 6.79
N GLY A 47 1.09 2.87 7.70
CA GLY A 47 1.95 1.69 7.69
C GLY A 47 1.75 0.80 6.47
N VAL A 48 0.50 0.59 6.04
CA VAL A 48 0.20 -0.12 4.78
C VAL A 48 0.73 0.67 3.58
N ALA A 49 0.56 2.00 3.57
CA ALA A 49 1.08 2.84 2.49
C ALA A 49 2.63 2.81 2.43
N PHE A 50 3.32 2.76 3.58
CA PHE A 50 4.77 2.56 3.62
C PHE A 50 5.20 1.18 3.11
N SER A 51 4.45 0.13 3.41
CA SER A 51 4.70 -1.22 2.86
C SER A 51 4.60 -1.24 1.34
N LEU A 52 3.60 -0.53 0.78
CA LEU A 52 3.47 -0.36 -0.68
C LEU A 52 4.63 0.45 -1.26
N LEU A 53 5.10 1.48 -0.54
CA LEU A 53 6.26 2.27 -0.95
C LEU A 53 7.55 1.43 -0.95
N ASP A 54 7.72 0.53 0.03
CA ASP A 54 8.82 -0.43 0.05
C ASP A 54 8.79 -1.35 -1.19
N ALA A 55 7.62 -1.93 -1.49
CA ALA A 55 7.44 -2.76 -2.68
C ALA A 55 7.75 -1.99 -3.97
N LEU A 56 7.33 -0.72 -4.04
CA LEU A 56 7.65 0.13 -5.17
C LEU A 56 9.15 0.43 -5.28
N ASN A 57 9.82 0.72 -4.17
CA ASN A 57 11.24 1.04 -4.17
C ASN A 57 12.11 -0.16 -4.59
N LEU A 58 11.63 -1.40 -4.42
CA LEU A 58 12.27 -2.57 -5.01
C LEU A 58 12.20 -2.55 -6.55
N ILE A 59 11.07 -2.14 -7.12
CA ILE A 59 10.86 -2.08 -8.58
C ILE A 59 11.63 -0.89 -9.20
N LYS A 60 11.70 0.25 -8.50
CA LYS A 60 12.43 1.47 -8.94
C LYS A 60 13.95 1.33 -9.05
N THR A 61 14.51 0.17 -8.71
CA THR A 61 15.88 -0.18 -9.14
C THR A 61 16.00 -0.26 -10.67
N THR A 62 14.87 -0.35 -11.37
CA THR A 62 14.73 -0.03 -12.80
C THR A 62 14.30 1.43 -12.95
N SER A 63 14.88 2.17 -13.91
CA SER A 63 14.87 3.64 -14.08
C SER A 63 13.50 4.31 -14.34
N VAL A 64 12.39 3.73 -13.89
CA VAL A 64 11.02 4.12 -14.26
C VAL A 64 10.44 5.06 -13.19
N GLY A 65 10.10 6.28 -13.62
CA GLY A 65 9.32 7.24 -12.84
C GLY A 65 7.86 6.80 -12.67
N ILE A 66 7.13 7.42 -11.74
CA ILE A 66 5.68 7.21 -11.61
C ILE A 66 4.99 8.53 -11.88
N ASP A 67 4.23 8.57 -12.96
CA ASP A 67 3.46 9.75 -13.33
C ASP A 67 2.10 9.76 -12.63
N GLU A 68 1.51 8.59 -12.39
CA GLU A 68 0.22 8.43 -11.73
C GLU A 68 0.02 7.02 -11.16
N MET A 69 -0.91 6.91 -10.21
CA MET A 69 -1.31 5.65 -9.59
C MET A 69 -2.82 5.47 -9.65
N PHE A 70 -3.27 4.25 -9.97
CA PHE A 70 -4.66 3.85 -9.81
C PHE A 70 -4.84 3.06 -8.53
N LEU A 71 -5.78 3.48 -7.68
CA LEU A 71 -6.15 2.77 -6.46
C LEU A 71 -7.49 2.04 -6.68
N CYS A 72 -7.43 0.72 -6.67
CA CYS A 72 -8.57 -0.16 -6.90
C CYS A 72 -8.98 -0.88 -5.60
N GLY A 73 -10.22 -1.39 -5.55
CA GLY A 73 -10.74 -2.14 -4.41
C GLY A 73 -11.15 -1.30 -3.19
N GLY A 74 -11.46 -1.96 -2.08
CA GLY A 74 -12.06 -1.33 -0.89
C GLY A 74 -11.24 -0.17 -0.30
N GLY A 75 -9.91 -0.26 -0.31
CA GLY A 75 -9.02 0.81 0.15
C GLY A 75 -9.11 2.09 -0.68
N GLY A 76 -9.51 1.99 -1.95
CA GLY A 76 -9.74 3.12 -2.86
C GLY A 76 -10.98 3.95 -2.57
N THR A 77 -11.91 3.45 -1.75
CA THR A 77 -13.15 4.16 -1.43
C THR A 77 -12.96 5.27 -0.39
N SER A 78 -11.92 5.17 0.45
CA SER A 78 -11.66 6.13 1.52
C SER A 78 -10.96 7.39 1.00
N PRO A 79 -11.58 8.58 1.06
CA PRO A 79 -10.94 9.82 0.64
C PRO A 79 -9.66 10.12 1.43
N LEU A 80 -9.65 9.77 2.73
CA LEU A 80 -8.50 9.94 3.59
C LEU A 80 -7.34 9.03 3.17
N TRP A 81 -7.60 7.76 2.87
CA TRP A 81 -6.54 6.83 2.49
C TRP A 81 -5.95 7.18 1.13
N ARG A 82 -6.79 7.57 0.17
CA ARG A 82 -6.36 8.14 -1.11
C ARG A 82 -5.39 9.29 -0.91
N LYS A 83 -5.71 10.20 0.02
CA LYS A 83 -4.84 11.34 0.32
C LYS A 83 -3.51 10.93 0.96
N ILE A 84 -3.52 9.96 1.89
CA ILE A 84 -2.30 9.42 2.50
C ILE A 84 -1.38 8.82 1.43
N ILE A 85 -1.91 7.94 0.58
CA ILE A 85 -1.14 7.30 -0.49
C ILE A 85 -0.62 8.36 -1.46
N CYS A 86 -1.46 9.30 -1.88
CA CYS A 86 -1.07 10.39 -2.77
C CYS A 86 0.08 11.24 -2.22
N ASP A 87 0.04 11.59 -0.93
CA ASP A 87 1.09 12.41 -0.31
C ASP A 87 2.39 11.61 -0.03
N ILE A 88 2.31 10.30 0.18
CA ILE A 88 3.48 9.42 0.38
C ILE A 88 4.20 9.15 -0.95
N PHE A 89 3.44 8.83 -2.00
CA PHE A 89 3.98 8.49 -3.32
C PHE A 89 4.34 9.74 -4.14
N ASP A 90 3.80 10.90 -3.75
CA ASP A 90 4.05 12.19 -4.41
C ASP A 90 3.68 12.17 -5.90
N CYS A 91 2.56 11.51 -6.21
CA CYS A 91 1.98 11.44 -7.55
C CYS A 91 0.45 11.52 -7.48
N PRO A 92 -0.22 11.92 -8.56
CA PRO A 92 -1.66 11.79 -8.70
C PRO A 92 -2.15 10.37 -8.40
N VAL A 93 -3.20 10.25 -7.58
CA VAL A 93 -3.89 8.99 -7.29
C VAL A 93 -5.31 9.06 -7.84
N LYS A 94 -5.65 8.12 -8.71
CA LYS A 94 -6.94 8.03 -9.40
C LYS A 94 -7.74 6.81 -8.93
N THR A 95 -9.06 6.89 -8.99
CA THR A 95 -9.94 5.72 -8.94
C THR A 95 -10.65 5.53 -10.27
N ILE A 96 -11.18 4.33 -10.50
CA ILE A 96 -11.99 4.00 -11.67
C ILE A 96 -13.45 3.79 -11.25
N ILE A 97 -14.38 4.08 -12.17
CA ILE A 97 -15.83 3.91 -11.92
C ILE A 97 -16.16 2.43 -11.67
N SER A 98 -15.54 1.53 -12.43
CA SER A 98 -15.75 0.10 -12.24
C SER A 98 -14.97 -0.42 -11.03
N LYS A 99 -15.65 -1.18 -10.18
CA LYS A 99 -15.05 -1.83 -9.01
C LYS A 99 -14.44 -3.20 -9.33
N GLU A 100 -14.84 -3.81 -10.44
CA GLU A 100 -14.47 -5.18 -10.83
C GLU A 100 -13.34 -5.17 -11.88
N GLY A 101 -12.15 -4.69 -11.47
CA GLY A 101 -11.01 -4.54 -12.38
C GLY A 101 -10.61 -5.83 -13.09
N SER A 102 -10.53 -6.94 -12.36
CA SER A 102 -10.13 -8.25 -12.93
C SER A 102 -11.16 -8.77 -13.94
N ALA A 103 -12.45 -8.68 -13.62
CA ALA A 103 -13.52 -9.14 -14.49
C ALA A 103 -13.57 -8.31 -15.79
N ILE A 104 -13.41 -6.99 -15.69
CA ILE A 104 -13.29 -6.12 -16.86
C ILE A 104 -12.07 -6.48 -17.69
N GLY A 105 -10.91 -6.73 -17.05
CA GLY A 105 -9.70 -7.14 -17.76
C GLY A 105 -9.93 -8.37 -18.66
N VAL A 106 -10.58 -9.40 -18.13
CA VAL A 106 -10.95 -10.59 -18.90
C VAL A 106 -11.93 -10.25 -20.03
N ALA A 107 -12.97 -9.47 -19.76
CA ALA A 107 -13.94 -9.08 -20.78
C ALA A 107 -13.30 -8.29 -21.94
N LEU A 108 -12.37 -7.38 -21.64
CA LEU A 108 -11.65 -6.60 -22.67
C LEU A 108 -10.74 -7.49 -23.51
N LEU A 109 -10.00 -8.41 -22.89
CA LEU A 109 -9.18 -9.38 -23.62
C LEU A 109 -10.03 -10.26 -24.55
N SER A 110 -11.15 -10.78 -24.04
CA SER A 110 -12.09 -11.57 -24.84
C SER A 110 -12.69 -10.78 -26.00
N ALA A 111 -13.02 -9.50 -25.79
CA ALA A 111 -13.56 -8.63 -26.83
C ALA A 111 -12.54 -8.38 -27.96
N VAL A 112 -11.25 -8.22 -27.62
CA VAL A 112 -10.18 -8.09 -28.62
C VAL A 112 -9.99 -9.39 -29.41
N VAL A 113 -9.94 -10.54 -28.74
CA VAL A 113 -9.82 -11.85 -29.42
C VAL A 113 -11.03 -12.14 -30.31
N SER A 114 -12.21 -11.66 -29.92
CA SER A 114 -13.45 -11.81 -30.70
C SER A 114 -13.57 -10.80 -31.85
N GLY A 115 -12.58 -9.93 -32.06
CA GLY A 115 -12.56 -8.94 -33.13
C GLY A 115 -13.49 -7.73 -32.91
N ILE A 116 -14.06 -7.56 -31.71
CA ILE A 116 -14.91 -6.41 -31.38
C ILE A 116 -14.08 -5.12 -31.28
N TYR A 117 -12.88 -5.23 -30.72
CA TYR A 117 -11.89 -4.15 -30.66
C TYR A 117 -10.59 -4.59 -31.32
N LYS A 118 -9.84 -3.64 -31.89
CA LYS A 118 -8.59 -3.93 -32.61
C LYS A 118 -7.41 -4.17 -31.67
N SER A 119 -7.46 -3.64 -30.45
CA SER A 119 -6.41 -3.79 -29.46
C SER A 119 -6.92 -3.64 -28.02
N VAL A 120 -6.13 -4.12 -27.07
CA VAL A 120 -6.42 -3.95 -25.62
C VAL A 120 -6.43 -2.48 -25.23
N GLN A 121 -5.56 -1.67 -25.83
CA GLN A 121 -5.47 -0.24 -25.59
C GLN A 121 -6.75 0.48 -26.04
N GLU A 122 -7.29 0.13 -27.21
CA GLU A 122 -8.57 0.67 -27.71
C GLU A 122 -9.72 0.27 -26.77
N ALA A 123 -9.81 -1.01 -26.43
CA ALA A 123 -10.85 -1.52 -25.55
C ALA A 123 -10.80 -0.84 -24.17
N ALA A 124 -9.61 -0.68 -23.60
CA ALA A 124 -9.38 -0.02 -22.31
C ALA A 124 -9.74 1.47 -22.35
N ALA A 125 -9.36 2.20 -23.41
CA ALA A 125 -9.66 3.63 -23.54
C ALA A 125 -11.17 3.93 -23.56
N ILE A 126 -11.98 3.00 -24.08
CA ILE A 126 -13.43 3.13 -24.14
C ILE A 126 -14.09 2.69 -22.82
N ALA A 127 -13.64 1.56 -22.27
CA ALA A 127 -14.30 0.92 -21.13
C ALA A 127 -13.87 1.47 -19.76
N ILE A 128 -12.62 1.93 -19.62
CA ILE A 128 -12.07 2.37 -18.34
C ILE A 128 -12.27 3.87 -18.19
N LYS A 129 -13.10 4.25 -17.23
CA LYS A 129 -13.38 5.65 -16.90
C LYS A 129 -12.83 5.99 -15.51
N THR A 130 -12.10 7.10 -15.44
CA THR A 130 -11.64 7.67 -14.17
C THR A 130 -12.83 8.23 -13.41
N ASP A 131 -12.86 8.02 -12.10
CA ASP A 131 -13.90 8.50 -11.18
C ASP A 131 -13.39 9.69 -10.37
N THR A 132 -12.51 9.45 -9.39
CA THR A 132 -11.93 10.51 -8.56
C THR A 132 -10.44 10.65 -8.79
N VAL A 133 -9.93 11.88 -8.67
CA VAL A 133 -8.49 12.18 -8.74
C VAL A 133 -8.07 12.96 -7.49
N CYS A 134 -7.01 12.48 -6.84
CA CYS A 134 -6.34 13.13 -5.73
C CYS A 134 -4.97 13.60 -6.20
N TYR A 135 -4.63 14.87 -5.92
CA TYR A 135 -3.32 15.43 -6.24
C TYR A 135 -2.48 15.63 -4.98
N PRO A 136 -1.15 15.46 -5.08
CA PRO A 136 -0.24 15.63 -3.94
C PRO A 136 -0.27 17.08 -3.47
N LYS A 137 -0.15 17.31 -2.15
CA LYS A 137 -0.08 18.67 -1.61
C LYS A 137 1.34 19.22 -1.78
N ILE A 138 1.44 20.46 -2.27
CA ILE A 138 2.69 21.11 -2.73
C ILE A 138 3.70 21.51 -1.61
N LYS A 139 3.48 21.24 -0.31
CA LYS A 139 4.50 21.62 0.70
C LYS A 139 4.66 20.64 1.86
N ASN A 140 5.92 20.27 2.12
CA ASN A 140 6.51 19.62 3.30
C ASN A 140 5.90 18.29 3.81
N THR A 141 4.79 17.82 3.23
CA THR A 141 4.10 16.60 3.69
C THR A 141 4.93 15.37 3.38
N LYS A 142 5.46 15.26 2.16
CA LYS A 142 6.36 14.18 1.76
C LYS A 142 7.61 14.13 2.63
N GLU A 143 8.32 15.24 2.80
CA GLU A 143 9.52 15.31 3.63
C GLU A 143 9.26 14.85 5.06
N HIS A 144 8.14 15.28 5.65
CA HIS A 144 7.74 14.84 6.97
C HIS A 144 7.49 13.32 7.01
N MET A 145 6.76 12.75 6.03
CA MET A 145 6.50 11.31 5.95
C MET A 145 7.77 10.50 5.72
N MET A 146 8.73 11.02 4.95
CA MET A 146 10.00 10.34 4.74
C MET A 146 10.82 10.20 6.03
N LYS A 147 10.63 11.07 7.04
CA LYS A 147 11.25 10.89 8.36
C LYS A 147 10.69 9.65 9.07
N TYR A 148 9.38 9.45 9.04
CA TYR A 148 8.73 8.26 9.61
C TYR A 148 9.09 7.00 8.82
N TYR A 149 9.11 7.10 7.49
CA TYR A 149 9.44 5.98 6.61
C TYR A 149 10.86 5.44 6.83
N LYS A 150 11.84 6.32 7.10
CA LYS A 150 13.20 5.90 7.49
C LYS A 150 13.20 5.04 8.76
N ILE A 151 12.44 5.44 9.78
CA ILE A 151 12.31 4.66 11.02
C ILE A 151 11.58 3.35 10.73
N TYR A 152 10.43 3.41 10.03
CA TYR A 152 9.65 2.24 9.60
C TYR A 152 10.54 1.17 8.95
N ARG A 153 11.38 1.56 7.98
CA ARG A 153 12.30 0.66 7.29
C ARG A 153 13.33 0.00 8.21
N ASN A 154 13.76 0.69 9.26
CA ASN A 154 14.73 0.17 10.23
C ASN A 154 14.10 -0.77 11.26
N LEU A 155 12.78 -0.71 11.47
CA LEU A 155 12.11 -1.56 12.45
C LEU A 155 12.19 -3.05 12.06
N TYR A 156 11.94 -3.40 10.80
CA TYR A 156 11.99 -4.80 10.38
C TYR A 156 13.36 -5.47 10.66
N PRO A 157 14.51 -4.96 10.18
CA PRO A 157 15.80 -5.61 10.42
C PRO A 157 16.13 -5.68 11.92
N THR A 158 15.68 -4.69 12.70
CA THR A 158 15.84 -4.68 14.16
C THR A 158 15.03 -5.80 14.84
N LEU A 159 13.82 -6.07 14.35
CA LEU A 159 12.88 -7.02 14.95
C LEU A 159 12.98 -8.43 14.36
N LYS A 160 13.69 -8.62 13.23
CA LYS A 160 13.75 -9.88 12.48
C LYS A 160 14.08 -11.09 13.35
N GLU A 161 15.14 -11.00 14.15
CA GLU A 161 15.55 -12.12 15.01
C GLU A 161 14.60 -12.31 16.21
N VAL A 162 13.88 -11.26 16.62
CA VAL A 162 12.84 -11.34 17.65
C VAL A 162 11.60 -12.07 17.12
N PHE A 163 11.19 -11.80 15.88
CA PHE A 163 10.10 -12.54 15.22
C PHE A 163 10.39 -14.04 15.14
N LYS A 164 11.60 -14.43 14.72
CA LYS A 164 12.04 -15.83 14.69
C LYS A 164 12.10 -16.48 16.07
N LYS A 165 12.47 -15.74 17.11
CA LYS A 165 12.44 -16.27 18.48
C LYS A 165 11.01 -16.47 18.94
N LEU A 166 10.11 -15.53 18.63
CA LEU A 166 8.69 -15.63 18.96
C LEU A 166 8.03 -16.83 18.26
N SER A 167 8.33 -17.08 16.98
CA SER A 167 7.77 -18.23 16.23
C SER A 167 8.17 -19.59 16.83
N LYS A 168 9.33 -19.66 17.50
CA LYS A 168 9.78 -20.88 18.20
C LYS A 168 9.10 -21.12 19.55
N ILE A 169 8.50 -20.10 20.15
CA ILE A 169 7.74 -20.24 21.40
C ILE A 169 6.40 -20.93 21.12
N SER A 170 5.85 -20.77 19.91
CA SER A 170 4.63 -21.46 19.49
C SER A 170 4.92 -22.88 18.99
N GLY A 171 5.02 -23.83 19.93
CA GLY A 171 4.90 -25.28 19.66
C GLY A 171 3.46 -25.76 19.45
N ALA A 172 2.53 -24.90 19.04
CA ALA A 172 1.14 -25.29 18.75
C ALA A 172 0.83 -24.96 17.29
N THR A 173 0.78 -26.02 16.49
CA THR A 173 0.18 -26.11 15.16
C THR A 173 -1.14 -25.33 15.08
N HIS A 174 -1.11 -24.18 14.41
CA HIS A 174 -2.26 -23.73 13.64
C HIS A 174 -1.98 -24.08 12.18
N THR A 175 -2.22 -25.36 11.84
CA THR A 175 -2.68 -25.73 10.50
C THR A 175 -3.91 -24.87 10.20
N PHE A 176 -3.87 -24.17 9.06
CA PHE A 176 -4.99 -23.45 8.49
C PHE A 176 -6.22 -24.35 8.31
#